data_AF-A0A8K0XRC9-F1
#
_entry.id   AF-A0A8K0XRC9-F1
#
_cell.length_a   1.000
_cell.length_b   1.000
_cell.length_c   1.000
_cell.angle_alpha   90.00
_cell.angle_beta   90.00
_cell.angle_gamma   90.00
#
_symmetry.space_group_name_H-M   'P 1'
#
loop_
_entity.id
_entity.type
_entity.pdbx_description
1 polymer ?
#
loop_
_entity_poly.entity_id
_entity_poly.type
_entity_poly.pdbx_seq_one_letter_code
_entity_poly.pdbx_strand_id
1 'polypeptide(L)'
;MARITFLAALLAACTSISFALPQGQEPMQVASDKWHWSTCSTDVPLHITSIDVSPDPPKPGEDMTVTVKGYTDEEIKEGAYADVVVKVGRIKILQKEFDICEEARNANASIQCPVSKGDHEIVHTVPLPKEIPPAPFNVHIDGYTVDDEDLLCLDLSIDFRKRPFLA
;
A
#
# COMPACT_ATOMS: atom_id res chain seq x y z
N MET A 1 -11.15 -82.19 23.51
CA MET A 1 -12.23 -81.54 24.30
C MET A 1 -12.14 -80.04 24.03
N ALA A 2 -12.73 -79.56 22.94
CA ALA A 2 -14.12 -79.10 22.82
C ALA A 2 -14.35 -77.68 23.40
N ARG A 3 -14.51 -76.74 22.46
CA ARG A 3 -15.41 -75.56 22.47
C ARG A 3 -15.16 -74.46 23.50
N ILE A 4 -14.76 -73.28 23.02
CA ILE A 4 -15.48 -72.01 23.27
C ILE A 4 -15.43 -71.16 22.00
N THR A 5 -16.63 -70.80 21.54
CA THR A 5 -16.95 -69.94 20.39
C THR A 5 -17.38 -68.55 20.87
N PHE A 6 -17.33 -67.57 19.94
CA PHE A 6 -17.94 -66.22 19.94
C PHE A 6 -17.22 -65.09 20.69
N LEU A 7 -16.83 -64.02 19.98
CA LEU A 7 -17.66 -62.81 19.83
C LEU A 7 -17.05 -61.76 18.88
N ALA A 8 -17.86 -61.36 17.90
CA ALA A 8 -17.98 -60.07 17.22
C ALA A 8 -16.78 -59.10 17.15
N ALA A 9 -16.18 -58.96 15.96
CA ALA A 9 -15.51 -57.73 15.54
C ALA A 9 -16.46 -56.97 14.60
N LEU A 10 -17.24 -56.05 15.17
CA LEU A 10 -18.11 -55.13 14.45
C LEU A 10 -17.28 -53.99 13.85
N LEU A 11 -17.51 -53.74 12.57
CA LEU A 11 -17.01 -52.61 11.79
C LEU A 11 -17.40 -51.28 12.44
N ALA A 12 -16.42 -50.45 12.81
CA ALA A 12 -16.63 -49.03 13.07
C ALA A 12 -16.19 -48.24 11.84
N ALA A 13 -17.14 -47.99 10.93
CA ALA A 13 -17.04 -46.97 9.91
C ALA A 13 -17.29 -45.59 10.54
N CYS A 14 -16.23 -44.83 10.79
CA CYS A 14 -16.32 -43.39 11.03
C CYS A 14 -15.73 -42.67 9.82
N THR A 15 -16.49 -42.58 8.74
CA THR A 15 -16.20 -41.62 7.66
C THR A 15 -16.47 -40.24 8.21
N SER A 16 -15.44 -39.55 8.68
CA SER A 16 -15.48 -38.14 9.00
C SER A 16 -15.69 -37.35 7.70
N ILE A 17 -16.93 -36.98 7.40
CA ILE A 17 -17.22 -35.97 6.39
C ILE A 17 -16.87 -34.62 7.03
N SER A 18 -15.63 -34.18 6.82
CA SER A 18 -15.24 -32.81 7.12
C SER A 18 -16.00 -31.89 6.17
N PHE A 19 -17.06 -31.25 6.66
CA PHE A 19 -17.65 -30.09 5.99
C PHE A 19 -16.67 -28.93 6.14
N ALA A 20 -15.80 -28.78 5.14
CA ALA A 20 -15.05 -27.54 4.97
C ALA A 20 -16.06 -26.44 4.63
N LEU A 21 -16.17 -25.44 5.51
CA LEU A 21 -16.89 -24.21 5.21
C LEU A 21 -16.24 -23.55 3.98
N PRO A 22 -17.01 -23.11 2.97
CA PRO A 22 -16.44 -22.31 1.90
C PRO A 22 -15.99 -21.00 2.54
N GLN A 23 -14.67 -20.77 2.56
CA GLN A 23 -14.14 -19.47 2.87
C GLN A 23 -14.78 -18.47 1.91
N GLY A 24 -15.44 -17.45 2.46
CA GLY A 24 -15.94 -16.33 1.69
C GLY A 24 -14.78 -15.80 0.86
N GLN A 25 -14.90 -15.92 -0.46
CA GLN A 25 -13.94 -15.37 -1.40
C GLN A 25 -14.13 -13.86 -1.34
N GLU A 26 -13.30 -13.17 -0.55
CA GLU A 26 -13.19 -11.72 -0.61
C GLU A 26 -12.92 -11.35 -2.08
N PRO A 27 -13.65 -10.37 -2.66
CA PRO A 27 -13.45 -10.00 -4.04
C PRO A 27 -12.01 -9.50 -4.20
N MET A 28 -11.18 -10.33 -4.84
CA MET A 28 -9.83 -9.98 -5.29
C MET A 28 -9.98 -8.82 -6.26
N GLN A 29 -9.78 -7.59 -5.77
CA GLN A 29 -9.78 -6.40 -6.60
C GLN A 29 -8.58 -6.53 -7.55
N VAL A 30 -8.87 -6.64 -8.84
CA VAL A 30 -7.84 -6.69 -9.88
C VAL A 30 -7.20 -5.32 -9.94
N ALA A 31 -6.02 -5.17 -9.35
CA ALA A 31 -5.26 -3.94 -9.38
C ALA A 31 -5.01 -3.50 -10.84
N SER A 32 -5.20 -2.22 -11.12
CA SER A 32 -5.04 -1.66 -12.46
C SER A 32 -3.57 -1.65 -12.89
N ASP A 33 -3.30 -1.97 -14.16
CA ASP A 33 -1.97 -1.87 -14.76
C ASP A 33 -1.58 -0.43 -15.13
N LYS A 34 -2.24 0.55 -14.50
CA LYS A 34 -2.13 1.98 -14.76
C LYS A 34 -1.17 2.69 -13.84
N TRP A 35 -0.78 2.06 -12.75
CA TRP A 35 0.19 2.61 -11.83
C TRP A 35 1.04 1.50 -11.20
N HIS A 36 2.23 1.87 -10.75
CA HIS A 36 3.10 0.99 -9.98
C HIS A 36 3.98 1.83 -9.08
N TRP A 37 4.55 1.18 -8.06
CA TRP A 37 5.51 1.79 -7.16
C TRP A 37 6.67 0.84 -6.90
N SER A 38 7.80 1.40 -6.46
CA SER A 38 8.97 0.67 -6.01
C SER A 38 9.77 1.50 -5.02
N THR A 39 10.42 0.85 -4.05
CA THR A 39 11.42 1.53 -3.23
C THR A 39 12.71 1.70 -4.03
N CYS A 40 13.35 2.86 -3.92
CA CYS A 40 14.63 3.15 -4.58
C CYS A 40 15.84 2.95 -3.67
N SER A 41 15.61 2.78 -2.37
CA SER A 41 16.61 2.37 -1.37
C SER A 41 16.02 1.25 -0.49
N THR A 42 16.89 0.36 -0.01
CA THR A 42 16.53 -0.75 0.89
C THR A 42 17.18 -0.62 2.27
N ASP A 43 18.06 0.37 2.45
CA ASP A 43 18.83 0.59 3.68
C ASP A 43 18.35 1.89 4.34
N VAL A 44 17.05 1.92 4.65
CA VAL A 44 16.37 3.07 5.25
C VAL A 44 15.45 2.61 6.38
N PRO A 45 15.21 3.43 7.42
CA PRO A 45 14.42 3.03 8.59
C PRO A 45 12.90 2.87 8.35
N LEU A 46 12.34 3.45 7.29
CA LEU A 46 10.91 3.34 6.95
C LEU A 46 10.70 2.39 5.76
N HIS A 47 10.02 1.28 6.03
CA HIS A 47 9.75 0.24 5.04
C HIS A 47 8.29 0.27 4.61
N ILE A 48 8.05 0.43 3.31
CA ILE A 48 6.70 0.38 2.75
C ILE A 48 6.33 -1.07 2.39
N THR A 49 5.25 -1.55 2.97
CA THR A 49 4.74 -2.92 2.79
C THR A 49 3.67 -2.96 1.70
N SER A 50 2.73 -2.01 1.70
CA SER A 50 1.73 -1.89 0.64
C SER A 50 1.35 -0.44 0.40
N ILE A 51 0.97 -0.17 -0.85
CA ILE A 51 0.27 1.05 -1.25
C ILE A 51 -0.96 0.56 -2.01
N ASP A 52 -2.11 1.08 -1.63
CA ASP A 52 -3.40 0.84 -2.26
C ASP A 52 -3.99 2.19 -2.65
N VAL A 53 -4.57 2.28 -3.85
CA VAL A 53 -5.14 3.52 -4.38
C VAL A 53 -6.59 3.29 -4.78
N SER A 54 -7.47 4.21 -4.42
CA SER A 54 -8.90 4.15 -4.74
C SER A 54 -9.42 5.52 -5.19
N PRO A 55 -10.14 5.63 -6.33
CA PRO A 55 -10.49 4.54 -7.23
C PRO A 55 -9.28 4.00 -8.00
N ASP A 56 -9.31 2.71 -8.35
CA ASP A 56 -8.27 2.07 -9.17
C ASP A 56 -8.84 1.70 -10.56
N PRO A 57 -8.34 2.26 -11.68
CA PRO A 57 -7.29 3.28 -11.76
C PRO A 57 -7.75 4.67 -11.28
N PRO A 58 -6.82 5.52 -10.82
CA PRO A 58 -7.12 6.91 -10.44
C PRO A 58 -7.81 7.68 -11.56
N LYS A 59 -8.84 8.45 -11.22
CA LYS A 59 -9.66 9.19 -12.18
C LYS A 59 -9.45 10.70 -12.04
N PRO A 60 -9.05 11.40 -13.12
CA PRO A 60 -9.00 12.85 -13.10
C PRO A 60 -10.35 13.47 -12.71
N GLY A 61 -10.33 14.46 -11.83
CA GLY A 61 -11.53 15.16 -11.36
C GLY A 61 -12.28 14.51 -10.21
N GLU A 62 -11.80 13.37 -9.71
CA GLU A 62 -12.34 12.68 -8.54
C GLU A 62 -11.32 12.72 -7.39
N ASP A 63 -11.81 12.51 -6.16
CA ASP A 63 -10.93 12.34 -5.01
C ASP A 63 -10.24 10.97 -5.10
N MET A 64 -8.92 10.96 -4.88
CA MET A 64 -8.10 9.77 -4.82
C MET A 64 -7.69 9.53 -3.38
N THR A 65 -8.08 8.38 -2.83
CA THR A 65 -7.64 7.90 -1.53
C THR A 65 -6.46 6.96 -1.70
N VAL A 66 -5.37 7.23 -0.98
CA VAL A 66 -4.18 6.40 -0.91
C VAL A 66 -4.10 5.81 0.50
N THR A 67 -4.01 4.49 0.58
CA THR A 67 -3.75 3.76 1.81
C THR A 67 -2.34 3.21 1.74
N VAL A 68 -1.47 3.63 2.65
CA VAL A 68 -0.08 3.18 2.75
C VAL A 68 0.07 2.40 4.04
N LYS A 69 0.64 1.20 3.94
CA LYS A 69 1.03 0.38 5.08
C LYS A 69 2.53 0.20 5.06
N GLY A 70 3.15 0.37 6.22
CA GLY A 70 4.58 0.22 6.37
C GLY A 70 4.97 -0.03 7.82
N TYR A 71 6.26 -0.23 8.03
CA TYR A 71 6.84 -0.43 9.34
C TYR A 71 8.09 0.45 9.47
N THR A 72 8.32 1.01 10.66
CA THR A 72 9.50 1.83 10.94
C THR A 72 10.36 1.23 12.06
N ASP A 73 11.67 1.15 11.78
CA ASP A 73 12.69 0.64 12.70
C ASP A 73 13.03 1.62 13.82
N GLU A 74 12.73 2.90 13.63
CA GLU A 74 13.04 3.96 14.58
C GLU A 74 11.91 4.96 14.79
N GLU A 75 12.08 5.82 15.79
CA GLU A 75 11.08 6.84 16.07
C GLU A 75 11.30 8.00 15.09
N ILE A 76 10.27 8.35 14.32
CA ILE A 76 10.31 9.52 13.42
C ILE A 76 9.93 10.74 14.24
N LYS A 77 10.90 11.64 14.43
CA LYS A 77 10.73 12.87 15.22
C LYS A 77 10.07 13.99 14.41
N GLU A 78 9.58 14.98 15.15
CA GLU A 78 9.14 16.26 14.57
C GLU A 78 10.25 16.91 13.75
N GLY A 79 9.91 17.44 12.57
CA GLY A 79 10.87 18.06 11.64
C GLY A 79 11.43 17.11 10.59
N ALA A 80 11.02 15.84 10.56
CA ALA A 80 11.28 14.97 9.41
C ALA A 80 10.57 15.51 8.15
N TYR A 81 11.24 15.44 7.01
CA TYR A 81 10.79 16.08 5.78
C TYR A 81 10.95 15.17 4.56
N ALA A 82 10.28 15.50 3.46
CA ALA A 82 10.34 14.75 2.22
C ALA A 82 10.49 15.68 1.01
N ASP A 83 11.49 15.39 0.19
CA ASP A 83 11.71 16.00 -1.10
C ASP A 83 10.91 15.26 -2.18
N VAL A 84 9.90 15.95 -2.72
CA VAL A 84 8.99 15.40 -3.72
C VAL A 84 9.25 16.03 -5.08
N VAL A 85 9.58 15.19 -6.06
CA VAL A 85 9.77 15.57 -7.45
C VAL A 85 8.74 14.87 -8.33
N VAL A 86 7.87 15.66 -8.97
CA VAL A 86 6.89 15.15 -9.94
C VAL A 86 7.33 15.51 -11.35
N LYS A 87 7.37 14.51 -12.22
CA LYS A 87 7.71 14.64 -13.64
C LYS A 87 6.54 14.22 -14.51
N VAL A 88 6.30 14.97 -15.58
CA VAL A 88 5.45 14.55 -16.71
C VAL A 88 6.37 14.21 -17.86
N GLY A 89 6.41 12.93 -18.23
CA GLY A 89 7.46 12.42 -19.11
C GLY A 89 8.86 12.70 -18.54
N ARG A 90 9.60 13.65 -19.15
CA ARG A 90 10.95 14.07 -18.73
C ARG A 90 11.02 15.45 -18.08
N ILE A 91 9.90 16.18 -18.03
CA ILE A 91 9.85 17.56 -17.53
C ILE A 91 9.43 17.54 -16.06
N LYS A 92 10.19 18.21 -15.18
CA LYS A 92 9.80 18.40 -13.78
C LYS A 92 8.70 19.46 -13.70
N ILE A 93 7.54 19.09 -13.15
CA ILE A 93 6.40 19.99 -12.94
C ILE A 93 6.25 20.40 -11.48
N LEU A 94 6.80 19.62 -10.55
CA LEU A 94 6.87 19.94 -9.13
C LEU A 94 8.23 19.50 -8.60
N GLN A 95 8.82 20.35 -7.78
CA GLN A 95 9.94 20.02 -6.91
C GLN A 95 9.75 20.84 -5.65
N LYS A 96 9.39 20.18 -4.55
CA LYS A 96 9.11 20.81 -3.27
C LYS A 96 9.48 19.88 -2.13
N GLU A 97 9.94 20.51 -1.06
CA GLU A 97 10.10 19.90 0.24
C GLU A 97 8.79 20.01 1.02
N PHE A 98 8.43 18.96 1.74
CA PHE A 98 7.26 18.88 2.60
C PHE A 98 7.65 18.38 3.98
N ASP A 99 7.16 19.01 5.04
CA ASP A 99 7.32 18.49 6.40
C ASP A 99 6.34 17.32 6.59
N ILE A 100 6.86 16.13 6.90
CA ILE A 100 6.06 14.89 7.00
C ILE A 100 5.04 15.01 8.12
N CYS A 101 5.44 15.57 9.26
CA CYS A 101 4.62 15.70 10.45
C CYS A 101 3.51 16.72 10.25
N GLU A 102 3.84 17.85 9.62
CA GLU A 102 2.87 18.89 9.30
C GLU A 102 1.86 18.43 8.24
N GLU A 103 2.32 17.76 7.17
CA GLU A 103 1.42 17.22 6.17
C GLU A 103 0.52 16.12 6.74
N ALA A 104 1.03 15.25 7.63
CA ALA A 104 0.21 14.28 8.33
C ALA A 104 -0.89 14.93 9.19
N ARG A 105 -0.56 16.02 9.90
CA ARG A 105 -1.54 16.83 10.66
C ARG A 105 -2.58 17.45 9.73
N ASN A 106 -2.16 18.08 8.64
CA ASN A 106 -3.06 18.72 7.66
C ASN A 106 -3.97 17.70 6.97
N ALA A 107 -3.47 16.49 6.76
CA ALA A 107 -4.20 15.36 6.22
C ALA A 107 -5.22 14.74 7.20
N ASN A 108 -5.24 15.16 8.47
CA ASN A 108 -5.93 14.44 9.56
C ASN A 108 -5.58 12.95 9.59
N ALA A 109 -4.33 12.61 9.27
CA ALA A 109 -3.87 11.24 9.32
C ALA A 109 -3.85 10.74 10.78
N SER A 110 -4.07 9.44 10.97
CA SER A 110 -4.01 8.81 12.30
C SER A 110 -2.61 8.89 12.94
N ILE A 111 -1.59 9.18 12.14
CA ILE A 111 -0.21 9.30 12.59
C ILE A 111 0.04 10.74 13.05
N GLN A 112 0.51 10.86 14.29
CA GLN A 112 0.99 12.12 14.85
C GLN A 112 2.45 11.95 15.25
N CYS A 113 3.27 12.95 14.94
CA CYS A 113 4.67 12.95 15.38
C CYS A 113 4.74 13.23 16.89
N PRO A 114 5.68 12.58 17.62
CA PRO A 114 6.65 11.59 17.12
C PRO A 114 6.00 10.24 16.77
N VAL A 115 6.37 9.67 15.63
CA VAL A 115 5.86 8.38 15.15
C VAL A 115 6.66 7.28 15.81
N SER A 116 5.98 6.44 16.59
CA SER A 116 6.63 5.34 17.34
C SER A 116 7.17 4.27 16.39
N LYS A 117 8.19 3.51 16.82
CA LYS A 117 8.61 2.27 16.15
C LYS A 117 7.43 1.31 15.98
N GLY A 118 7.34 0.61 14.86
CA GLY A 118 6.27 -0.38 14.63
C GLY A 118 5.55 -0.25 13.28
N ASP A 119 4.46 -1.02 13.16
CA ASP A 119 3.58 -1.02 11.98
C ASP A 119 2.65 0.19 11.99
N HIS A 120 2.48 0.79 10.81
CA HIS A 120 1.67 1.98 10.62
C HIS A 120 0.81 1.86 9.37
N GLU A 121 -0.39 2.44 9.45
CA GLU A 121 -1.31 2.58 8.32
C GLU A 121 -1.74 4.04 8.20
N ILE A 122 -1.52 4.61 7.01
CA ILE A 122 -1.88 5.98 6.66
C ILE A 122 -2.96 5.90 5.59
N VAL A 123 -4.05 6.63 5.79
CA VAL A 123 -5.08 6.84 4.77
C VAL A 123 -5.14 8.32 4.48
N HIS A 124 -4.92 8.71 3.23
CA HIS A 124 -4.97 10.11 2.82
C HIS A 124 -5.77 10.27 1.53
N THR A 125 -6.66 11.25 1.51
CA THR A 125 -7.49 11.56 0.34
C THR A 125 -7.04 12.89 -0.26
N VAL A 126 -6.68 12.86 -1.55
CA VAL A 126 -6.26 14.03 -2.33
C VAL A 126 -7.19 14.26 -3.52
N PRO A 127 -7.60 15.51 -3.81
CA PRO A 127 -8.40 15.80 -4.98
C PRO A 127 -7.53 15.75 -6.25
N LEU A 128 -7.90 14.93 -7.23
CA LEU A 128 -7.22 14.93 -8.53
C LEU A 128 -7.81 16.02 -9.44
N PRO A 129 -6.98 16.91 -10.03
CA PRO A 129 -7.47 17.92 -10.97
C PRO A 129 -8.21 17.30 -12.17
N LYS A 130 -9.18 18.04 -12.74
CA LYS A 130 -9.94 17.59 -13.93
C LYS A 130 -9.08 17.67 -15.19
N GLU A 131 -8.22 18.67 -15.28
CA GLU A 131 -7.41 18.99 -16.46
C GLU A 131 -6.06 18.27 -16.50
N ILE A 132 -5.96 17.07 -15.91
CA ILE A 132 -4.72 16.26 -15.97
C ILE A 132 -4.46 15.84 -17.43
N PRO A 133 -3.29 16.19 -18.01
CA PRO A 133 -2.96 15.81 -19.37
C PRO A 133 -2.80 14.29 -19.52
N PRO A 134 -3.14 13.71 -20.69
CA PRO A 134 -2.99 12.29 -20.95
C PRO A 134 -1.51 11.93 -21.17
N ALA A 135 -0.76 11.74 -20.09
CA ALA A 135 0.67 11.48 -20.09
C ALA A 135 1.06 10.57 -18.92
N PRO A 136 2.26 9.95 -18.97
CA PRO A 136 2.85 9.30 -17.81
C PRO A 136 3.40 10.33 -16.83
N PHE A 137 3.08 10.14 -15.56
CA PHE A 137 3.57 10.89 -14.42
C PHE A 137 4.49 10.00 -13.60
N ASN A 138 5.64 10.52 -13.20
CA ASN A 138 6.55 9.85 -12.29
C ASN A 138 6.75 10.75 -11.07
N VAL A 139 6.56 10.20 -9.89
CA VAL A 139 6.78 10.85 -8.60
C VAL A 139 7.97 10.17 -7.96
N HIS A 140 8.95 10.96 -7.57
CA HIS A 140 10.11 10.51 -6.80
C HIS A 140 10.07 11.21 -5.45
N ILE A 141 10.26 10.44 -4.39
CA ILE A 141 10.16 10.90 -3.00
C ILE A 141 11.39 10.41 -2.26
N ASP A 142 12.19 11.35 -1.79
CA ASP A 142 13.25 11.10 -0.82
C ASP A 142 12.80 11.68 0.53
N GLY A 143 12.70 10.83 1.55
CA GLY A 143 12.36 11.21 2.92
C GLY A 143 13.62 11.28 3.77
N TYR A 144 13.66 12.25 4.68
CA TYR A 144 14.78 12.49 5.58
C TYR A 144 14.29 12.67 7.03
N THR A 145 15.13 12.27 7.98
CA THR A 145 14.91 12.56 9.40
C THR A 145 15.23 14.03 9.70
N VAL A 146 14.91 14.49 10.92
CA VAL A 146 15.28 15.83 11.40
C VAL A 146 16.80 16.05 11.47
N ASP A 147 17.57 14.96 11.46
CA ASP A 147 19.04 14.96 11.52
C ASP A 147 19.67 14.81 10.10
N ASP A 148 18.88 15.02 9.03
CA ASP A 148 19.26 14.91 7.61
C ASP A 148 19.70 13.48 7.18
N GLU A 149 19.25 12.45 7.87
CA GLU A 149 19.53 11.04 7.54
C GLU A 149 18.43 10.44 6.64
N ASP A 150 18.80 9.53 5.74
CA ASP A 150 17.85 8.89 4.81
C ASP A 150 16.76 8.12 5.58
N LEU A 151 15.50 8.52 5.40
CA LEU A 151 14.35 7.92 6.07
C LEU A 151 13.57 6.98 5.15
N LEU A 152 13.35 7.37 3.89
CA LEU A 152 12.54 6.64 2.91
C LEU A 152 12.98 7.00 1.49
N CYS A 153 12.86 6.08 0.55
CA CYS A 153 13.03 6.37 -0.89
C CYS A 153 11.95 5.64 -1.68
N LEU A 154 11.08 6.38 -2.38
CA LEU A 154 9.94 5.82 -3.11
C LEU A 154 9.81 6.42 -4.52
N ASP A 155 9.66 5.55 -5.50
CA ASP A 155 9.26 5.88 -6.87
C ASP A 155 7.82 5.40 -7.13
N LEU A 156 6.99 6.28 -7.69
CA LEU A 156 5.63 5.98 -8.12
C LEU A 156 5.44 6.42 -9.57
N SER A 157 4.80 5.58 -10.39
CA SER A 157 4.47 5.90 -11.78
C SER A 157 2.98 5.72 -12.01
N ILE A 158 2.35 6.67 -12.70
CA ILE A 158 0.92 6.66 -13.03
C ILE A 158 0.74 7.06 -14.50
N ASP A 159 -0.05 6.30 -15.27
CA ASP A 159 -0.30 6.55 -16.69
C ASP A 159 -1.76 6.93 -17.01
N PHE A 160 -1.98 8.24 -17.18
CA PHE A 160 -3.29 8.81 -17.53
C PHE A 160 -3.64 8.73 -19.03
N ARG A 161 -2.80 8.12 -19.89
CA ARG A 161 -3.13 7.96 -21.32
C ARG A 161 -4.31 7.03 -21.50
N LYS A 162 -5.26 7.37 -22.37
CA LYS A 162 -6.31 6.42 -22.78
C LYS A 162 -5.68 5.28 -23.58
N ARG A 163 -5.93 4.03 -23.18
CA ARG A 163 -5.52 2.88 -24.00
C ARG A 163 -6.54 2.70 -25.11
N PRO A 164 -6.16 2.79 -26.39
CA PRO A 164 -7.11 2.76 -27.49
C PRO A 164 -7.81 1.40 -27.73
N PHE A 165 -7.42 0.34 -27.01
CA PHE A 165 -7.86 -1.04 -27.27
C PHE A 165 -8.60 -1.75 -26.11
N LEU A 166 -8.90 -1.03 -25.01
CA LEU A 166 -9.54 -1.62 -23.82
C LEU A 166 -10.80 -0.85 -23.37
N ALA A 167 -11.51 -0.23 -24.30
CA ALA A 167 -12.79 0.44 -24.05
C ALA A 167 -13.95 -0.40 -24.59
#